data_AF-A0A7K3XAF8-F1
#
_entry.id   AF-A0A7K3XAF8-F1
#
_cell.length_a   1.000
_cell.length_b   1.000
_cell.length_c   1.000
_cell.angle_alpha   90.00
_cell.angle_beta   90.00
_cell.angle_gamma   90.00
#
_symmetry.space_group_name_H-M   'P 1'
#
loop_
_entity.id
_entity.type
_entity.pdbx_description
1 polymer ?
#
loop_
_entity_poly.entity_id
_entity_poly.type
_entity_poly.pdbx_seq_one_letter_code
_entity_poly.pdbx_strand_id
1 'polypeptide(L)'
;MLVTNRFVVDTEVAPEFTERAHAALTALAARPGYLRGELVRALDDPTHWCLLTEWESVGAYRRALGGFDVKVSAVPLLAQSVDEPSAYETLASAAPGGEIVVVASDRAAGPYR
;
A
#
# COMPACT_ATOMS: atom_id res chain seq x y z
N MET A 1 4.39 0.36 -8.71
CA MET A 1 3.02 -0.02 -8.28
C MET A 1 2.73 0.61 -6.93
N LEU A 2 1.56 1.21 -6.76
CA LEU A 2 1.10 1.81 -5.50
C LEU A 2 0.02 0.92 -4.85
N VAL A 3 0.10 0.74 -3.54
CA VAL A 3 -0.91 0.01 -2.76
C VAL A 3 -1.43 0.93 -1.65
N THR A 4 -2.75 1.08 -1.56
CA THR A 4 -3.44 1.94 -0.61
C THR A 4 -4.48 1.13 0.16
N ASN A 5 -4.19 0.74 1.39
CA ASN A 5 -5.17 0.06 2.25
C ASN A 5 -5.82 1.10 3.16
N ARG A 6 -7.11 1.36 2.96
CA ARG A 6 -7.86 2.32 3.80
C ARG A 6 -8.49 1.61 4.99
N PHE A 7 -8.58 2.31 6.11
CA PHE A 7 -9.14 1.82 7.35
C PHE A 7 -10.07 2.86 7.98
N VAL A 8 -11.07 2.40 8.69
CA VAL A 8 -11.87 3.20 9.62
C VAL A 8 -11.51 2.71 11.02
N VAL A 9 -10.97 3.60 11.83
CA VAL A 9 -10.35 3.29 13.13
C VAL A 9 -11.00 4.19 14.18
N ASP A 10 -11.60 3.58 15.19
CA ASP A 10 -12.11 4.33 16.34
C ASP A 10 -10.94 5.01 17.07
N THR A 11 -11.15 6.25 17.49
CA THR A 11 -10.19 7.02 18.28
C THR A 11 -9.71 6.30 19.55
N GLU A 12 -10.55 5.48 20.18
CA GLU A 12 -10.19 4.72 21.39
C GLU A 12 -9.14 3.62 21.10
N VAL A 13 -9.20 3.00 19.93
CA VAL A 13 -8.28 1.92 19.52
C VAL A 13 -7.14 2.40 18.63
N ALA A 14 -7.10 3.69 18.30
CA ALA A 14 -6.08 4.28 17.43
C ALA A 14 -4.63 4.02 17.90
N PRO A 15 -4.29 4.04 19.21
CA PRO A 15 -2.94 3.70 19.66
C PRO A 15 -2.54 2.25 19.32
N GLU A 16 -3.41 1.27 19.62
CA GLU A 16 -3.16 -0.15 19.31
C GLU A 16 -3.08 -0.37 17.79
N PHE A 17 -4.00 0.25 17.03
CA PHE A 17 -3.96 0.21 15.57
C PHE A 17 -2.63 0.73 15.02
N THR A 18 -2.12 1.83 15.58
CA THR A 18 -0.85 2.44 15.17
C THR A 18 0.32 1.50 15.40
N GLU A 19 0.40 0.82 16.54
CA GLU A 19 1.45 -0.16 16.83
C GLU A 19 1.43 -1.34 15.84
N ARG A 20 0.24 -1.89 15.55
CA ARG A 20 0.09 -2.96 14.54
C ARG A 20 0.45 -2.46 13.14
N ALA A 21 0.08 -1.23 12.79
CA ALA A 21 0.44 -0.62 11.51
C ALA A 21 1.94 -0.40 11.37
N HIS A 22 2.64 -0.02 12.45
CA HIS A 22 4.10 0.03 12.48
C HIS A 22 4.72 -1.34 12.26
N ALA A 23 4.24 -2.38 12.97
CA ALA A 23 4.73 -3.75 12.80
C ALA A 23 4.50 -4.26 11.36
N ALA A 24 3.34 -3.96 10.77
CA ALA A 24 3.02 -4.28 9.39
C ALA A 24 3.99 -3.56 8.42
N LEU A 25 4.22 -2.26 8.61
CA LEU A 25 5.17 -1.48 7.81
C LEU A 25 6.58 -2.03 7.91
N THR A 26 7.07 -2.36 9.10
CA THR A 26 8.38 -2.97 9.29
C THR A 26 8.50 -4.30 8.54
N ALA A 27 7.50 -5.18 8.65
CA ALA A 27 7.50 -6.47 7.97
C ALA A 27 7.47 -6.33 6.44
N LEU A 28 6.69 -5.37 5.91
CA LEU A 28 6.61 -5.09 4.48
C LEU A 28 7.89 -4.43 3.95
N ALA A 29 8.47 -3.50 4.69
CA ALA A 29 9.70 -2.80 4.32
C ALA A 29 10.92 -3.73 4.25
N ALA A 30 10.91 -4.84 4.97
CA ALA A 30 11.95 -5.86 4.91
C ALA A 30 11.87 -6.77 3.67
N ARG A 31 10.87 -6.60 2.79
CA ARG A 31 10.65 -7.50 1.65
C ARG A 31 11.34 -6.98 0.38
N PRO A 32 11.92 -7.88 -0.45
CA PRO A 32 12.48 -7.49 -1.74
C PRO A 32 11.44 -6.80 -2.63
N GLY A 33 11.86 -5.68 -3.25
CA GLY A 33 11.04 -4.88 -4.15
C GLY A 33 10.09 -3.88 -3.47
N TYR A 34 10.20 -3.70 -2.15
CA TYR A 34 9.60 -2.57 -1.44
C TYR A 34 10.37 -1.28 -1.72
N LEU A 35 9.67 -0.18 -2.02
CA LEU A 35 10.28 1.12 -2.37
C LEU A 35 10.09 2.16 -1.28
N ARG A 36 8.85 2.37 -0.83
CA ARG A 36 8.50 3.28 0.27
C ARG A 36 7.16 2.88 0.89
N GLY A 37 6.86 3.44 2.04
CA GLY A 37 5.54 3.33 2.62
C GLY A 37 5.33 4.23 3.83
N GLU A 38 4.08 4.58 4.05
CA GLU A 38 3.62 5.62 4.96
C GLU A 38 2.30 5.19 5.59
N LEU A 39 2.15 5.51 6.88
CA LEU A 39 0.86 5.48 7.56
C LEU A 39 0.35 6.92 7.65
N VAL A 40 -0.80 7.18 7.03
CA VAL A 40 -1.40 8.51 6.99
C VAL A 40 -2.81 8.47 7.58
N ARG A 41 -3.27 9.64 8.02
CA ARG A 41 -4.61 9.86 8.56
C ARG A 41 -5.23 11.08 7.88
N ALA A 42 -6.53 11.02 7.63
CA ALA A 42 -7.25 12.14 7.07
C ALA A 42 -7.25 13.32 8.07
N LEU A 43 -7.21 14.55 7.54
CA LEU A 43 -7.14 15.79 8.33
C LEU A 43 -8.54 16.28 8.74
N ASP A 44 -9.54 15.94 7.94
CA ASP A 44 -10.94 16.28 8.09
C ASP A 44 -11.71 15.28 8.95
N ASP A 45 -11.37 13.99 8.89
CA ASP A 45 -11.92 12.95 9.75
C ASP A 45 -10.82 12.03 10.34
N PRO A 46 -10.48 12.17 11.64
CA PRO A 46 -9.40 11.41 12.26
C PRO A 46 -9.68 9.90 12.41
N THR A 47 -10.90 9.45 12.08
CA THR A 47 -11.21 8.01 12.04
C THR A 47 -10.74 7.34 10.75
N HIS A 48 -10.42 8.11 9.71
CA HIS A 48 -10.00 7.57 8.41
C HIS A 48 -8.48 7.53 8.27
N TRP A 49 -7.94 6.32 8.06
CA TRP A 49 -6.51 6.07 7.96
C TRP A 49 -6.19 5.37 6.64
N CYS A 50 -4.95 5.50 6.17
CA CYS A 50 -4.46 4.76 5.02
C CYS A 50 -3.04 4.29 5.23
N LEU A 51 -2.79 3.02 4.91
CA LEU A 51 -1.45 2.47 4.77
C LEU A 51 -1.06 2.44 3.30
N LEU A 52 -0.12 3.31 2.94
CA LEU A 52 0.41 3.50 1.60
C LEU A 52 1.72 2.73 1.47
N THR A 53 1.89 1.94 0.41
CA THR A 53 3.18 1.33 0.07
C THR A 53 3.43 1.35 -1.42
N GLU A 54 4.68 1.53 -1.82
CA GLU A 54 5.11 1.42 -3.20
C GLU A 54 6.03 0.22 -3.40
N TRP A 55 5.84 -0.43 -4.54
CA TRP A 55 6.52 -1.66 -4.91
C TRP A 55 7.02 -1.57 -6.35
N GLU A 56 8.15 -2.21 -6.61
CA GLU A 56 8.75 -2.33 -7.95
C GLU A 56 7.77 -2.93 -8.97
N SER A 57 6.97 -3.90 -8.56
CA SER A 57 5.99 -4.58 -9.42
C SER A 57 4.89 -5.28 -8.62
N VAL A 58 3.80 -5.65 -9.31
CA VAL A 58 2.76 -6.56 -8.78
C VAL A 58 3.35 -7.88 -8.28
N GLY A 59 4.34 -8.43 -9.00
CA GLY A 59 4.97 -9.69 -8.63
C GLY A 59 5.75 -9.60 -7.32
N ALA A 60 6.47 -8.49 -7.10
CA ALA A 60 7.18 -8.24 -5.84
C ALA A 60 6.19 -8.17 -4.66
N TYR A 61 5.12 -7.39 -4.80
CA TYR A 61 4.09 -7.26 -3.77
C TYR A 61 3.40 -8.61 -3.44
N ARG A 62 2.97 -9.37 -4.46
CA ARG A 62 2.33 -10.69 -4.24
C ARG A 62 3.27 -11.68 -3.53
N ARG A 63 4.56 -11.69 -3.88
CA ARG A 63 5.56 -12.51 -3.18
C ARG A 63 5.81 -12.03 -1.75
N ALA A 64 5.78 -10.73 -1.51
CA ALA A 64 5.92 -10.15 -0.18
C ALA A 64 4.84 -10.64 0.79
N LEU A 65 3.57 -10.66 0.35
CA LEU A 65 2.43 -11.18 1.13
C LEU A 65 2.57 -12.67 1.53
N GLY A 66 3.41 -13.42 0.82
CA GLY A 66 3.70 -14.82 1.13
C GLY A 66 4.68 -15.02 2.31
N GLY A 67 5.44 -13.98 2.69
CA GLY A 67 6.47 -14.05 3.72
C GLY A 67 5.91 -14.30 5.12
N PHE A 68 6.62 -15.06 5.94
CA PHE A 68 6.17 -15.43 7.29
C PHE A 68 5.88 -14.21 8.17
N ASP A 69 6.85 -13.29 8.30
CA ASP A 69 6.69 -12.10 9.14
C ASP A 69 5.55 -11.19 8.66
N VAL A 70 5.32 -11.14 7.34
CA VAL A 70 4.22 -10.39 6.72
C VAL A 70 2.88 -11.06 7.02
N LYS A 71 2.79 -12.39 6.96
CA LYS A 71 1.58 -13.13 7.33
C LYS A 71 1.21 -12.97 8.79
N VAL A 72 2.20 -12.86 9.68
CA VAL A 72 1.97 -12.67 11.12
C VAL A 72 1.63 -11.21 11.43
N SER A 73 2.40 -10.26 10.88
CA SER A 73 2.37 -8.87 11.34
C SER A 73 1.54 -7.93 10.46
N ALA A 74 1.38 -8.23 9.17
CA ALA A 74 0.70 -7.35 8.22
C ALA A 74 -0.65 -7.90 7.76
N VAL A 75 -0.75 -9.18 7.38
CA VAL A 75 -2.00 -9.75 6.83
C VAL A 75 -3.22 -9.57 7.74
N PRO A 76 -3.14 -9.76 9.07
CA PRO A 76 -4.30 -9.54 9.94
C PRO A 76 -4.77 -8.08 9.96
N LEU A 77 -3.84 -7.14 9.86
CA LEU A 77 -4.16 -5.72 9.73
C LEU A 77 -4.80 -5.42 8.38
N LEU A 78 -4.18 -5.87 7.28
CA LEU A 78 -4.67 -5.66 5.92
C LEU A 78 -6.07 -6.23 5.71
N ALA A 79 -6.41 -7.34 6.37
CA ALA A 79 -7.75 -7.93 6.34
C ALA A 79 -8.85 -7.04 6.97
N GLN A 80 -8.49 -6.03 7.76
CA GLN A 80 -9.41 -5.05 8.35
C GLN A 80 -9.58 -3.80 7.46
N SER A 81 -8.93 -3.77 6.29
CA SER A 81 -9.10 -2.65 5.36
C SER A 81 -10.51 -2.62 4.76
N VAL A 82 -10.92 -1.45 4.30
CA VAL A 82 -12.15 -1.26 3.54
C VAL A 82 -12.11 -2.15 2.29
N ASP A 83 -13.21 -2.83 1.99
CA ASP A 83 -13.32 -3.72 0.83
C ASP A 83 -13.44 -2.93 -0.47
N GLU A 84 -12.29 -2.64 -1.07
CA GLU A 84 -12.17 -1.89 -2.32
C GLU A 84 -10.88 -2.26 -3.07
N PRO A 85 -10.77 -1.89 -4.36
CA PRO A 85 -9.49 -1.99 -5.07
C PRO A 85 -8.42 -1.17 -4.35
N SER A 86 -7.34 -1.83 -3.94
CA SER A 86 -6.25 -1.19 -3.17
C SER A 86 -4.92 -1.13 -3.92
N ALA A 87 -4.84 -1.69 -5.13
CA ALA A 87 -3.60 -1.84 -5.89
C ALA A 87 -3.69 -1.13 -7.24
N TYR A 88 -2.76 -0.21 -7.49
CA TYR A 88 -2.77 0.69 -8.63
C TYR A 88 -1.43 0.68 -9.37
N GLU A 89 -1.50 0.82 -10.69
CA GLU A 89 -0.34 1.09 -11.55
C GLU A 89 -0.25 2.59 -11.85
N THR A 90 0.97 3.08 -12.05
CA THR A 90 1.19 4.46 -12.49
C THR A 90 0.98 4.51 -13.99
N LEU A 91 0.01 5.29 -14.46
CA LEU A 91 -0.24 5.51 -15.90
C LEU A 91 0.40 6.81 -16.40
N ALA A 92 0.58 7.77 -15.51
CA ALA A 92 1.28 9.01 -15.78
C ALA A 92 1.84 9.58 -14.47
N SER A 93 2.94 10.33 -14.55
CA SER A 93 3.53 11.05 -13.41
C SER A 93 4.10 12.40 -13.87
N ALA A 94 4.31 13.31 -12.90
CA ALA A 94 4.96 14.59 -13.14
C ALA A 94 5.77 15.00 -11.92
N ALA A 95 6.96 15.56 -12.15
CA ALA A 95 7.74 16.24 -11.12
C ALA A 95 7.21 17.69 -10.94
N PRO A 96 7.53 18.38 -9.83
CA PRO A 96 7.17 19.80 -9.65
C PRO A 96 7.62 20.66 -10.83
N GLY A 97 6.67 21.31 -11.52
CA GLY A 97 6.92 22.15 -12.70
C GLY A 97 7.36 21.39 -13.96
N GLY A 98 7.34 20.06 -13.95
CA GLY A 98 7.74 19.20 -15.07
C GLY A 98 6.60 18.87 -16.02
N GLU A 99 6.96 18.31 -17.18
CA GLU A 99 6.00 17.73 -18.12
C GLU A 99 5.42 16.41 -17.62
N ILE A 100 4.25 16.03 -18.15
CA ILE A 100 3.64 14.74 -17.88
C ILE A 100 4.41 13.63 -18.59
N VAL A 101 4.89 12.65 -17.83
CA VAL A 101 5.48 11.43 -18.36
C VAL A 101 4.43 10.32 -18.33
N VAL A 102 4.02 9.85 -19.52
CA VAL A 102 3.10 8.71 -19.65
C VAL A 102 3.88 7.40 -19.50
N VAL A 103 3.36 6.49 -18.68
CA VAL A 103 3.98 5.19 -18.40
C VAL A 103 3.14 4.10 -19.06
N ALA A 104 3.80 3.14 -19.70
CA ALA A 104 3.12 1.99 -20.29
C ALA A 104 2.42 1.17 -19.20
N SER A 105 1.16 0.83 -19.43
CA SER A 105 0.39 0.03 -18.49
C SER A 105 0.78 -1.44 -18.56
N ASP A 106 0.95 -2.05 -17.39
CA ASP A 106 1.16 -3.49 -17.23
C ASP A 106 -0.10 -4.28 -17.61
N ARG A 107 -1.28 -3.64 -17.58
CA ARG A 107 -2.55 -4.20 -18.08
C ARG A 107 -2.76 -3.99 -19.58
N ALA A 108 -2.11 -2.99 -20.19
CA ALA A 108 -2.28 -2.68 -21.62
C ALA A 108 -1.56 -3.65 -22.56
N ALA A 109 -0.65 -4.48 -22.04
CA ALA A 109 -0.21 -5.68 -22.74
C ALA A 109 -1.36 -6.72 -22.70
N GLY A 110 -2.30 -6.60 -23.65
CA GLY A 110 -3.33 -7.61 -23.84
C GLY A 110 -2.73 -9.00 -24.05
N PRO A 111 -3.47 -10.09 -23.79
CA PRO A 111 -2.97 -11.48 -23.82
C PRO A 111 -2.53 -12.01 -25.20
N TYR A 112 -2.35 -11.15 -26.19
CA TYR A 112 -1.95 -11.48 -27.56
C TYR A 112 -0.89 -10.49 -28.07
N ARG A 113 0.33 -10.57 -27.54
CA ARG A 113 1.55 -10.15 -28.23
C ARG A 113 2.66 -11.14 -27.94
#